data_AF-A0A6G1W8G1-F1
#
_entry.id   AF-A0A6G1W8G1-F1
#
_cell.length_a   1.000
_cell.length_b   1.000
_cell.length_c   1.000
_cell.angle_alpha   90.00
_cell.angle_beta   90.00
_cell.angle_gamma   90.00
#
_symmetry.space_group_name_H-M   'P 1'
#
loop_
_entity.id
_entity.type
_entity.pdbx_description
1 polymer ?
#
loop_
_entity_poly.entity_id
_entity_poly.type
_entity_poly.pdbx_seq_one_letter_code
_entity_poly.pdbx_strand_id
1 'polypeptide(L)'
;MIWFLEGQSSQRDVIAGARAALPETVRIFASHRQNRPEITGLADIGWREPLDNDARIAWVIEQARVQHIKVVLAGRVGQVYEAHRGEFEAAGLQLVTGALDLDTFERVDDKSVFTREALTAGLACIPAITVSTQVELLDAYALLSRDGQVCVKPTRGIYGQGFWRLAEDVDPFRSFANADAHEVNTTVFAQAYGQSINPKPLLVMPYMPGTECSVDMVCEAGEAVAYVGRRKQGLMQSFERDGAAVELAIKAARHFKCDGIVNVQTRDDAGGQPHLLEINLRYSGGIGYTREAGVNLPGIFAARRLGLPVPASVWRENIQVKAITTVVSVGGEELLR
;
A
#
# COMPACT_ATOMS: atom_id res chain seq x y z
N MET A 1 -2.13 9.26 -23.41
CA MET A 1 -0.91 9.41 -22.58
C MET A 1 -1.30 9.21 -21.12
N ILE A 2 -0.38 8.70 -20.31
CA ILE A 2 -0.61 8.37 -18.90
C ILE A 2 0.47 9.01 -18.03
N TRP A 3 0.09 9.41 -16.82
CA TRP A 3 1.00 10.02 -15.86
C TRP A 3 0.94 9.29 -14.51
N PHE A 4 2.10 8.85 -14.04
CA PHE A 4 2.33 8.37 -12.69
C PHE A 4 2.88 9.50 -11.81
N LEU A 5 2.03 10.07 -10.95
CA LEU A 5 2.44 11.05 -9.96
C LEU A 5 3.28 10.41 -8.86
N GLU A 6 3.88 11.23 -8.01
CA GLU A 6 4.82 10.85 -6.97
C GLU A 6 4.41 9.56 -6.26
N GLY A 7 5.30 8.59 -6.37
CA GLY A 7 5.20 7.29 -5.73
C GLY A 7 6.28 7.04 -4.71
N GLN A 8 6.36 5.78 -4.29
CA GLN A 8 7.51 5.25 -3.58
C GLN A 8 8.55 4.72 -4.58
N SER A 9 9.62 4.08 -4.13
CA SER A 9 10.64 3.50 -5.03
C SER A 9 10.05 2.55 -6.08
N SER A 10 8.99 1.81 -5.74
CA SER A 10 8.27 0.92 -6.66
C SER A 10 7.54 1.63 -7.80
N GLN A 11 7.47 2.97 -7.81
CA GLN A 11 7.01 3.74 -8.98
C GLN A 11 7.86 3.40 -10.22
N ARG A 12 9.17 3.11 -10.03
CA ARG A 12 10.06 2.66 -11.11
C ARG A 12 9.51 1.40 -11.78
N ASP A 13 9.07 0.42 -10.99
CA ASP A 13 8.50 -0.83 -11.50
C ASP A 13 7.13 -0.64 -12.15
N VAL A 14 6.33 0.31 -11.64
CA VAL A 14 5.05 0.69 -12.24
C VAL A 14 5.28 1.28 -13.64
N ILE A 15 6.24 2.21 -13.77
CA ILE A 15 6.61 2.80 -15.06
C ILE A 15 7.13 1.72 -16.01
N ALA A 16 8.05 0.86 -15.57
CA ALA A 16 8.60 -0.22 -16.37
C ALA A 16 7.52 -1.20 -16.86
N GLY A 17 6.60 -1.60 -15.98
CA GLY A 17 5.50 -2.49 -16.32
C GLY A 17 4.52 -1.86 -17.31
N ALA A 18 4.20 -0.58 -17.15
CA ALA A 18 3.40 0.17 -18.11
C ALA A 18 4.09 0.29 -19.47
N ARG A 19 5.38 0.65 -19.50
CA ARG A 19 6.15 0.78 -20.74
C ARG A 19 6.19 -0.52 -21.53
N ALA A 20 6.37 -1.66 -20.85
CA ALA A 20 6.40 -2.97 -21.46
C ALA A 20 5.06 -3.43 -22.06
N ALA A 21 3.93 -2.84 -21.64
CA ALA A 21 2.60 -3.19 -22.13
C ALA A 21 2.03 -2.20 -23.15
N LEU A 22 2.48 -0.94 -23.11
CA LEU A 22 1.94 0.14 -23.93
C LEU A 22 2.72 0.28 -25.25
N PRO A 23 2.06 0.58 -26.38
CA PRO A 23 2.74 0.93 -27.63
C PRO A 23 3.69 2.11 -27.46
N GLU A 24 4.81 2.14 -28.20
CA GLU A 24 5.80 3.23 -28.15
C GLU A 24 5.19 4.62 -28.41
N THR A 25 4.10 4.68 -29.18
CA THR A 25 3.36 5.92 -29.45
C THR A 25 2.67 6.51 -28.22
N VAL A 26 2.44 5.70 -27.17
CA VAL A 26 1.88 6.17 -25.90
C VAL A 26 3.01 6.70 -25.03
N ARG A 27 3.05 8.02 -24.85
CA ARG A 27 3.96 8.67 -23.90
C ARG A 27 3.53 8.41 -22.44
N ILE A 28 4.50 8.06 -21.62
CA ILE A 28 4.44 7.87 -20.18
C ILE A 28 5.14 9.03 -19.50
N PHE A 29 4.43 9.68 -18.59
CA PHE A 29 4.94 10.73 -17.74
C PHE A 29 5.14 10.19 -16.32
N ALA A 30 6.19 10.66 -15.65
CA ALA A 30 6.39 10.42 -14.23
C ALA A 30 6.82 11.69 -13.53
N SER A 31 6.41 11.86 -12.28
CA SER A 31 6.85 13.00 -11.48
C SER A 31 7.11 12.61 -10.03
N HIS A 32 7.92 13.43 -9.37
CA HIS A 32 8.24 13.28 -7.95
C HIS A 32 8.56 14.68 -7.36
N ARG A 33 8.28 14.91 -6.07
CA ARG A 33 8.58 16.22 -5.43
C ARG A 33 10.08 16.46 -5.23
N GLN A 34 10.81 15.40 -4.89
CA GLN A 34 12.28 15.40 -4.85
C GLN A 34 12.88 15.05 -6.21
N ASN A 35 14.15 15.40 -6.43
CA ASN A 35 14.88 14.93 -7.59
C ASN A 35 15.16 13.42 -7.47
N ARG A 36 14.42 12.59 -8.23
CA ARG A 36 14.51 11.13 -8.17
C ARG A 36 14.63 10.51 -9.58
N PRO A 37 15.63 10.89 -10.38
CA PRO A 37 15.78 10.40 -11.76
C PRO A 37 16.01 8.89 -11.81
N GLU A 38 16.53 8.28 -10.73
CA GLU A 38 16.64 6.84 -10.60
C GLU A 38 15.27 6.15 -10.51
N ILE A 39 14.19 6.89 -10.27
CA ILE A 39 12.80 6.42 -10.33
C ILE A 39 12.13 6.90 -11.62
N THR A 40 12.13 8.21 -11.87
CA THR A 40 11.34 8.83 -12.94
C THR A 40 11.97 8.70 -14.33
N GLY A 41 13.28 8.43 -14.42
CA GLY A 41 14.01 8.33 -15.69
C GLY A 41 13.64 7.12 -16.57
N LEU A 42 12.79 6.20 -16.09
CA LEU A 42 12.20 5.17 -16.96
C LEU A 42 10.99 5.65 -17.75
N ALA A 43 10.45 6.83 -17.43
CA ALA A 43 9.36 7.43 -18.18
C ALA A 43 9.90 8.20 -19.38
N ASP A 44 9.05 8.45 -20.38
CA ASP A 44 9.45 9.26 -21.53
C ASP A 44 9.71 10.72 -21.11
N ILE A 45 8.99 11.18 -20.08
CA ILE A 45 9.12 12.53 -19.51
C ILE A 45 9.08 12.45 -17.97
N GLY A 46 10.13 12.98 -17.33
CA GLY A 46 10.22 13.14 -15.87
C GLY A 46 10.06 14.60 -15.44
N TRP A 47 9.27 14.86 -14.40
CA TRP A 47 9.06 16.20 -13.85
C TRP A 47 9.24 16.28 -12.33
N ARG A 48 9.49 17.50 -11.85
CA ARG A 48 9.44 17.84 -10.43
C ARG A 48 8.09 18.45 -10.08
N GLU A 49 7.44 17.87 -9.08
CA GLU A 49 6.16 18.39 -8.60
C GLU A 49 6.36 19.57 -7.63
N PRO A 50 5.44 20.55 -7.60
CA PRO A 50 5.40 21.53 -6.53
C PRO A 50 5.29 20.88 -5.14
N LEU A 51 5.92 21.48 -4.13
CA LEU A 51 5.91 20.96 -2.76
C LEU A 51 4.57 21.17 -2.07
N ASP A 52 3.97 22.33 -2.29
CA ASP A 52 2.65 22.69 -1.80
C ASP A 52 1.55 21.90 -2.53
N ASN A 53 0.55 21.43 -1.79
CA ASN A 53 -0.47 20.55 -2.35
C ASN A 53 -1.39 21.31 -3.32
N ASP A 54 -1.85 22.50 -2.97
CA ASP A 54 -2.81 23.25 -3.78
C ASP A 54 -2.15 23.71 -5.09
N ALA A 55 -0.91 24.24 -4.99
CA ALA A 55 -0.10 24.56 -6.15
C ALA A 55 0.16 23.34 -7.04
N ARG A 56 0.38 22.16 -6.44
CA ARG A 56 0.58 20.90 -7.16
C ARG A 56 -0.67 20.44 -7.89
N ILE A 57 -1.86 20.51 -7.27
CA ILE A 57 -3.12 20.12 -7.92
C ILE A 57 -3.35 20.95 -9.18
N ALA A 58 -3.27 22.27 -9.06
CA ALA A 58 -3.44 23.18 -10.19
C ALA A 58 -2.43 22.90 -11.30
N TRP A 59 -1.16 22.71 -10.94
CA TRP A 59 -0.08 22.38 -11.87
C TRP A 59 -0.31 21.04 -12.58
N VAL A 60 -0.73 19.99 -11.87
CA VAL A 60 -1.03 18.68 -12.48
C VAL A 60 -2.14 18.81 -13.54
N ILE A 61 -3.23 19.50 -13.22
CA ILE A 61 -4.35 19.69 -14.15
C ILE A 61 -3.88 20.48 -15.39
N GLU A 62 -3.14 21.57 -15.19
CA GLU A 62 -2.60 22.39 -16.29
C GLU A 62 -1.68 21.59 -17.21
N GLN A 63 -0.66 20.92 -16.65
CA GLN A 63 0.30 20.15 -17.43
C GLN A 63 -0.36 18.97 -18.16
N ALA A 64 -1.32 18.31 -17.51
CA ALA A 64 -2.07 17.23 -18.11
C ALA A 64 -2.87 17.71 -19.32
N ARG A 65 -3.48 18.91 -19.25
CA ARG A 65 -4.19 19.52 -20.38
C ARG A 65 -3.23 19.89 -21.52
N VAL A 66 -2.13 20.58 -21.21
CA VAL A 66 -1.12 21.01 -22.20
C VAL A 66 -0.52 19.82 -22.94
N GLN A 67 -0.24 18.72 -22.23
CA GLN A 67 0.34 17.52 -22.84
C GLN A 67 -0.69 16.53 -23.37
N HIS A 68 -1.99 16.81 -23.27
CA HIS A 68 -3.07 15.90 -23.65
C HIS A 68 -2.99 14.54 -22.95
N ILE A 69 -2.64 14.54 -21.66
CA ILE A 69 -2.69 13.39 -20.78
C ILE A 69 -4.15 13.03 -20.50
N LYS A 70 -4.45 11.73 -20.45
CA LYS A 70 -5.81 11.21 -20.24
C LYS A 70 -6.00 10.56 -18.89
N VAL A 71 -4.98 9.86 -18.40
CA VAL A 71 -5.03 9.10 -17.16
C VAL A 71 -3.94 9.61 -16.23
N VAL A 72 -4.30 9.89 -14.98
CA VAL A 72 -3.39 10.32 -13.92
C VAL A 72 -3.54 9.38 -12.73
N LEU A 73 -2.46 8.69 -12.34
CA LEU A 73 -2.41 7.83 -11.16
C LEU A 73 -1.69 8.55 -10.02
N ALA A 74 -2.36 8.74 -8.89
CA ALA A 74 -1.74 9.21 -7.66
C ALA A 74 -1.02 8.04 -6.94
N GLY A 75 0.32 8.05 -6.92
CA GLY A 75 1.11 7.03 -6.22
C GLY A 75 1.22 7.24 -4.70
N ARG A 76 0.97 8.47 -4.23
CA ARG A 76 0.96 8.88 -2.82
C ARG A 76 -0.09 9.97 -2.61
N VAL A 77 -0.46 10.14 -1.33
CA VAL A 77 -1.41 11.16 -0.86
C VAL A 77 -2.70 11.20 -1.69
N GLY A 78 -3.22 10.02 -2.04
CA GLY A 78 -4.42 9.85 -2.88
C GLY A 78 -5.60 10.70 -2.41
N GLN A 79 -5.84 10.78 -1.10
CA GLN A 79 -6.88 11.62 -0.49
C GLN A 79 -6.80 13.10 -0.89
N VAL A 80 -5.59 13.65 -1.12
CA VAL A 80 -5.42 15.05 -1.53
C VAL A 80 -5.91 15.23 -2.95
N TYR A 81 -5.54 14.33 -3.86
CA TYR A 81 -6.03 14.36 -5.24
C TYR A 81 -7.53 14.06 -5.33
N GLU A 82 -8.00 13.10 -4.53
CA GLU A 82 -9.40 12.69 -4.46
C GLU A 82 -10.33 13.85 -4.09
N ALA A 83 -9.89 14.73 -3.18
CA ALA A 83 -10.65 15.92 -2.79
C ALA A 83 -10.93 16.87 -3.97
N HIS A 84 -10.13 16.81 -5.02
CA HIS A 84 -10.26 17.60 -6.24
C HIS A 84 -10.72 16.78 -7.45
N ARG A 85 -11.25 15.57 -7.26
CA ARG A 85 -11.70 14.68 -8.36
C ARG A 85 -12.57 15.41 -9.40
N GLY A 86 -13.52 16.23 -8.94
CA GLY A 86 -14.39 17.01 -9.83
C GLY A 86 -13.63 17.97 -10.75
N GLU A 87 -12.52 18.55 -10.30
CA GLU A 87 -11.68 19.44 -11.13
C GLU A 87 -10.91 18.66 -12.21
N PHE A 88 -10.40 17.47 -11.87
CA PHE A 88 -9.77 16.57 -12.83
C PHE A 88 -10.78 16.10 -13.89
N GLU A 89 -11.97 15.69 -13.47
CA GLU A 89 -13.03 15.23 -14.38
C GLU A 89 -13.52 16.36 -15.29
N ALA A 90 -13.69 17.58 -14.76
CA ALA A 90 -14.04 18.76 -15.55
C ALA A 90 -12.95 19.12 -16.59
N ALA A 91 -11.69 18.79 -16.31
CA ALA A 91 -10.58 18.92 -17.25
C ALA A 91 -10.49 17.76 -18.28
N GLY A 92 -11.40 16.77 -18.20
CA GLY A 92 -11.40 15.60 -19.07
C GLY A 92 -10.31 14.58 -18.73
N LEU A 93 -9.85 14.56 -17.48
CA LEU A 93 -8.84 13.64 -16.95
C LEU A 93 -9.53 12.50 -16.20
N GLN A 94 -9.05 11.29 -16.40
CA GLN A 94 -9.35 10.17 -15.53
C GLN A 94 -8.34 10.15 -14.38
N LEU A 95 -8.78 10.59 -13.20
CA LEU A 95 -8.01 10.50 -11.96
C LEU A 95 -8.21 9.13 -11.30
N VAL A 96 -7.10 8.49 -10.94
CA VAL A 96 -7.06 7.23 -10.18
C VAL A 96 -6.27 7.45 -8.90
N THR A 97 -6.88 7.18 -7.75
CA THR A 97 -6.30 7.49 -6.43
C THR A 97 -6.17 6.29 -5.50
N GLY A 98 -6.73 5.13 -5.86
CA GLY A 98 -6.92 4.00 -4.96
C GLY A 98 -8.39 3.78 -4.58
N ALA A 99 -9.22 4.82 -4.69
CA ALA A 99 -10.64 4.82 -4.35
C ALA A 99 -11.44 5.71 -5.33
N LEU A 100 -12.76 5.79 -5.09
CA LEU A 100 -13.70 6.60 -5.87
C LEU A 100 -14.34 7.75 -5.07
N ASP A 101 -14.08 7.80 -3.76
CA ASP A 101 -14.54 8.88 -2.89
C ASP A 101 -13.61 9.03 -1.68
N LEU A 102 -13.71 10.20 -1.02
CA LEU A 102 -12.95 10.50 0.20
C LEU A 102 -13.35 9.64 1.39
N ASP A 103 -14.61 9.21 1.45
CA ASP A 103 -15.12 8.38 2.55
C ASP A 103 -14.39 7.03 2.61
N THR A 104 -14.06 6.46 1.45
CA THR A 104 -13.24 5.25 1.36
C THR A 104 -11.84 5.44 1.97
N PHE A 105 -11.21 6.60 1.81
CA PHE A 105 -9.92 6.88 2.46
C PHE A 105 -10.08 6.89 3.99
N GLU A 106 -11.13 7.53 4.52
CA GLU A 106 -11.38 7.53 5.97
C GLU A 106 -11.67 6.13 6.52
N ARG A 107 -12.44 5.33 5.77
CA ARG A 107 -12.78 3.95 6.13
C ARG A 107 -11.57 3.00 6.10
N VAL A 108 -10.61 3.25 5.22
CA VAL A 108 -9.46 2.35 5.00
C VAL A 108 -8.18 2.78 5.73
N ASP A 109 -7.84 4.07 5.74
CA ASP A 109 -6.57 4.56 6.31
C ASP A 109 -6.58 4.54 7.84
N ASP A 110 -7.75 4.74 8.47
CA ASP A 110 -7.94 4.51 9.89
C ASP A 110 -8.18 3.03 10.17
N LYS A 111 -7.15 2.37 10.70
CA LYS A 111 -7.20 0.93 10.96
C LYS A 111 -8.29 0.56 11.97
N SER A 112 -8.74 1.49 12.84
CA SER A 112 -9.85 1.23 13.76
C SER A 112 -11.18 1.16 13.02
N VAL A 113 -11.41 2.12 12.12
CA VAL A 113 -12.62 2.19 11.28
C VAL A 113 -12.64 0.98 10.36
N PHE A 114 -11.53 0.71 9.67
CA PHE A 114 -11.35 -0.45 8.81
C PHE A 114 -11.68 -1.76 9.53
N THR A 115 -11.12 -1.97 10.72
CA THR A 115 -11.33 -3.21 11.49
C THR A 115 -12.80 -3.37 11.86
N ARG A 116 -13.44 -2.32 12.40
CA ARG A 116 -14.84 -2.35 12.78
C ARG A 116 -15.75 -2.64 11.59
N GLU A 117 -15.50 -1.98 10.47
CA GLU A 117 -16.29 -2.14 9.25
C GLU A 117 -16.13 -3.52 8.64
N ALA A 118 -14.89 -4.02 8.52
CA ALA A 118 -14.61 -5.36 8.02
C ALA A 118 -15.30 -6.44 8.85
N LEU A 119 -15.23 -6.35 10.19
CA LEU A 119 -15.93 -7.27 11.10
C LEU A 119 -17.45 -7.18 10.95
N THR A 120 -18.01 -5.96 10.85
CA THR A 120 -19.45 -5.74 10.65
C THR A 120 -19.93 -6.34 9.33
N ALA A 121 -19.09 -6.29 8.29
CA ALA A 121 -19.33 -6.88 6.99
C ALA A 121 -19.13 -8.42 6.96
N GLY A 122 -18.72 -9.04 8.07
CA GLY A 122 -18.46 -10.47 8.15
C GLY A 122 -17.17 -10.91 7.44
N LEU A 123 -16.26 -9.98 7.15
CA LEU A 123 -14.93 -10.31 6.65
C LEU A 123 -14.08 -10.84 7.82
N ALA A 124 -13.33 -11.92 7.59
CA ALA A 124 -12.35 -12.40 8.55
C ALA A 124 -11.26 -11.33 8.72
N CYS A 125 -11.31 -10.58 9.80
CA CYS A 125 -10.40 -9.47 10.10
C CYS A 125 -9.84 -9.67 11.50
N ILE A 126 -8.57 -9.31 11.71
CA ILE A 126 -7.98 -9.42 13.04
C ILE A 126 -8.69 -8.42 13.97
N PRO A 127 -9.30 -8.88 15.08
CA PRO A 127 -9.98 -7.98 16.00
C PRO A 127 -8.96 -7.07 16.69
N ALA A 128 -9.38 -5.84 17.02
CA ALA A 128 -8.52 -4.87 17.69
C ALA A 128 -9.32 -3.96 18.62
N ILE A 129 -8.63 -3.46 19.65
CA ILE A 129 -9.15 -2.49 20.61
C ILE A 129 -8.38 -1.18 20.39
N THR A 130 -9.10 -0.10 20.12
CA THR A 130 -8.51 1.23 20.02
C THR A 130 -8.28 1.81 21.41
N VAL A 131 -7.07 2.29 21.67
CA VAL A 131 -6.66 2.88 22.94
C VAL A 131 -5.99 4.24 22.70
N SER A 132 -6.19 5.16 23.63
CA SER A 132 -5.66 6.53 23.61
C SER A 132 -4.92 6.91 24.90
N THR A 133 -4.92 6.03 25.90
CA THR A 133 -4.23 6.26 27.18
C THR A 133 -3.40 5.05 27.60
N GLN A 134 -2.47 5.27 28.53
CA GLN A 134 -1.69 4.20 29.15
C GLN A 134 -2.58 3.16 29.85
N VAL A 135 -3.64 3.62 30.54
CA VAL A 135 -4.56 2.73 31.27
C VAL A 135 -5.32 1.84 30.30
N GLU A 136 -5.92 2.43 29.25
CA GLU A 136 -6.64 1.68 28.22
C GLU A 136 -5.74 0.66 27.51
N LEU A 137 -4.48 1.00 27.26
CA LEU A 137 -3.50 0.08 26.68
C LEU A 137 -3.26 -1.14 27.57
N LEU A 138 -3.04 -0.93 28.86
CA LEU A 138 -2.81 -2.00 29.83
C LEU A 138 -4.04 -2.89 29.99
N ASP A 139 -5.23 -2.29 30.04
CA ASP A 139 -6.50 -3.03 30.11
C ASP A 139 -6.73 -3.88 28.86
N ALA A 140 -6.50 -3.31 27.67
CA ALA A 140 -6.60 -4.03 26.41
C ALA A 140 -5.58 -5.18 26.30
N TYR A 141 -4.34 -4.96 26.76
CA TYR A 141 -3.32 -6.00 26.82
C TYR A 141 -3.74 -7.14 27.76
N ALA A 142 -4.17 -6.82 29.00
CA ALA A 142 -4.57 -7.81 29.99
C ALA A 142 -5.80 -8.64 29.57
N LEU A 143 -6.64 -8.08 28.71
CA LEU A 143 -7.75 -8.82 28.10
C LEU A 143 -7.24 -9.80 27.03
N LEU A 144 -6.47 -9.30 26.06
CA LEU A 144 -6.07 -10.07 24.87
C LEU A 144 -4.95 -11.08 25.15
N SER A 145 -4.09 -10.82 26.14
CA SER A 145 -2.96 -11.69 26.47
C SER A 145 -3.36 -13.06 27.03
N ARG A 146 -4.63 -13.20 27.45
CA ARG A 146 -5.22 -14.47 27.91
C ARG A 146 -5.31 -15.51 26.79
N ASP A 147 -5.47 -15.04 25.56
CA ASP A 147 -5.71 -15.88 24.39
C ASP A 147 -4.46 -16.03 23.50
N GLY A 148 -3.37 -15.34 23.82
CA GLY A 148 -2.11 -15.45 23.09
C GLY A 148 -1.25 -14.18 23.12
N GLN A 149 -0.32 -14.10 22.17
CA GLN A 149 0.56 -12.94 22.05
C GLN A 149 -0.23 -11.70 21.59
N VAL A 150 0.16 -10.53 22.09
CA VAL A 150 -0.48 -9.25 21.78
C VAL A 150 0.52 -8.36 21.06
N CYS A 151 0.04 -7.60 20.08
CA CYS A 151 0.80 -6.56 19.44
C CYS A 151 0.02 -5.25 19.40
N VAL A 152 0.74 -4.18 19.12
CA VAL A 152 0.22 -2.83 19.03
C VAL A 152 0.69 -2.17 17.74
N LYS A 153 -0.15 -1.34 17.13
CA LYS A 153 0.22 -0.48 16.00
C LYS A 153 -0.56 0.84 16.03
N PRO A 154 -0.04 1.94 15.47
CA PRO A 154 -0.81 3.17 15.31
C PRO A 154 -2.05 2.95 14.45
N THR A 155 -3.14 3.63 14.80
CA THR A 155 -4.38 3.65 14.02
C THR A 155 -4.17 4.13 12.58
N ARG A 156 -3.26 5.10 12.40
CA ARG A 156 -2.84 5.62 11.08
C ARG A 156 -1.32 5.56 10.94
N GLY A 157 -0.86 5.12 9.77
CA GLY A 157 0.57 4.95 9.49
C GLY A 157 0.83 3.94 8.37
N ILE A 158 2.08 3.90 7.91
CA ILE A 158 2.55 3.05 6.80
C ILE A 158 3.81 2.29 7.22
N TYR A 159 4.15 1.21 6.49
CA TYR A 159 5.39 0.45 6.66
C TYR A 159 5.62 -0.17 8.05
N GLY A 160 4.54 -0.52 8.75
CA GLY A 160 4.66 -1.09 10.09
C GLY A 160 5.31 -0.13 11.12
N GLN A 161 5.42 1.16 10.82
CA GLN A 161 5.95 2.13 11.77
C GLN A 161 5.09 2.15 13.03
N GLY A 162 5.75 1.97 14.18
CA GLY A 162 5.07 1.87 15.48
C GLY A 162 4.46 0.49 15.77
N PHE A 163 4.67 -0.52 14.93
CA PHE A 163 4.29 -1.90 15.24
C PHE A 163 5.27 -2.53 16.25
N TRP A 164 4.71 -3.10 17.33
CA TRP A 164 5.47 -3.82 18.35
C TRP A 164 4.68 -5.01 18.91
N ARG A 165 5.34 -6.14 19.15
CA ARG A 165 4.83 -7.21 20.01
C ARG A 165 5.10 -6.84 21.47
N LEU A 166 4.08 -6.97 22.30
CA LEU A 166 4.13 -6.65 23.72
C LEU A 166 4.33 -7.94 24.52
N ALA A 167 5.33 -7.96 25.40
CA ALA A 167 5.63 -9.09 26.27
C ALA A 167 6.11 -8.60 27.64
N GLU A 168 5.76 -9.31 28.71
CA GLU A 168 6.17 -8.97 30.07
C GLU A 168 7.59 -9.45 30.41
N ASP A 169 8.00 -10.58 29.81
CA ASP A 169 9.24 -11.32 30.08
C ASP A 169 10.39 -10.95 29.14
N VAL A 170 10.36 -9.73 28.60
CA VAL A 170 11.39 -9.18 27.71
C VAL A 170 12.18 -8.09 28.43
N ASP A 171 13.49 -8.08 28.22
CA ASP A 171 14.41 -7.04 28.71
C ASP A 171 13.86 -5.64 28.38
N PRO A 172 13.68 -4.74 29.37
CA PRO A 172 13.24 -3.36 29.15
C PRO A 172 14.02 -2.58 28.10
N PHE A 173 15.29 -2.92 27.88
CA PHE A 173 16.17 -2.28 26.90
C PHE A 173 16.15 -2.96 25.52
N ARG A 174 15.42 -4.08 25.36
CA ARG A 174 15.37 -4.90 24.13
C ARG A 174 15.03 -4.08 22.89
N SER A 175 14.05 -3.19 22.97
CA SER A 175 13.60 -2.38 21.84
C SER A 175 14.65 -1.39 21.34
N PHE A 176 15.54 -0.93 22.23
CA PHE A 176 16.67 -0.06 21.88
C PHE A 176 17.87 -0.86 21.39
N ALA A 177 18.12 -2.03 21.98
CA ALA A 177 19.23 -2.90 21.58
C ALA A 177 18.99 -3.64 20.26
N ASN A 178 17.74 -3.98 19.95
CA ASN A 178 17.34 -4.75 18.78
C ASN A 178 15.92 -4.38 18.32
N ALA A 179 15.78 -3.18 17.76
CA ALA A 179 14.50 -2.70 17.24
C ALA A 179 13.91 -3.59 16.14
N ASP A 180 14.77 -4.25 15.33
CA ASP A 180 14.36 -5.11 14.21
C ASP A 180 13.58 -6.36 14.68
N ALA A 181 13.70 -6.76 15.95
CA ALA A 181 12.90 -7.84 16.52
C ALA A 181 11.42 -7.47 16.70
N HIS A 182 11.08 -6.18 16.65
CA HIS A 182 9.74 -5.63 16.88
C HIS A 182 9.10 -6.16 18.17
N GLU A 183 9.86 -6.20 19.25
CA GLU A 183 9.43 -6.71 20.55
C GLU A 183 9.84 -5.73 21.66
N VAL A 184 8.93 -5.48 22.59
CA VAL A 184 9.11 -4.51 23.66
C VAL A 184 8.45 -4.98 24.95
N ASN A 185 9.06 -4.62 26.07
CA ASN A 185 8.46 -4.82 27.38
C ASN A 185 7.14 -4.03 27.50
N THR A 186 6.04 -4.70 27.86
CA THR A 186 4.71 -4.10 27.94
C THR A 186 4.67 -2.87 28.85
N THR A 187 5.27 -2.95 30.03
CA THR A 187 5.27 -1.85 31.01
C THR A 187 6.06 -0.65 30.50
N VAL A 188 7.22 -0.88 29.88
CA VAL A 188 8.04 0.19 29.27
C VAL A 188 7.28 0.89 28.16
N PHE A 189 6.66 0.13 27.27
CA PHE A 189 5.88 0.70 26.17
C PHE A 189 4.71 1.52 26.68
N ALA A 190 3.95 0.99 27.63
CA ALA A 190 2.80 1.67 28.23
C ALA A 190 3.19 2.99 28.93
N GLN A 191 4.29 2.99 29.70
CA GLN A 191 4.81 4.19 30.35
C GLN A 191 5.27 5.24 29.34
N ALA A 192 6.04 4.84 28.32
CA ALA A 192 6.48 5.74 27.26
C ALA A 192 5.31 6.34 26.49
N TYR A 193 4.26 5.54 26.23
CA TYR A 193 3.04 6.00 25.61
C TYR A 193 2.30 7.04 26.48
N GLY A 194 2.15 6.77 27.78
CA GLY A 194 1.50 7.69 28.72
C GLY A 194 2.25 9.00 28.97
N GLN A 195 3.58 9.01 28.79
CA GLN A 195 4.42 10.21 28.91
C GLN A 195 4.54 10.99 27.60
N SER A 196 4.06 10.44 26.48
CA SER A 196 4.11 11.08 25.18
C SER A 196 3.25 12.35 25.16
N ILE A 197 3.73 13.39 24.47
CA ILE A 197 2.95 14.61 24.28
C ILE A 197 2.05 14.40 23.06
N ASN A 198 0.73 14.38 23.27
CA ASN A 198 -0.29 14.13 22.24
C ASN A 198 -0.05 12.81 21.47
N PRO A 199 -0.02 11.66 22.16
CA PRO A 199 0.14 10.38 21.49
C PRO A 199 -0.99 10.15 20.48
N LYS A 200 -0.64 9.58 19.33
CA LYS A 200 -1.67 9.08 18.40
C LYS A 200 -2.38 7.88 19.03
N PRO A 201 -3.69 7.68 18.77
CA PRO A 201 -4.37 6.46 19.18
C PRO A 201 -3.70 5.21 18.58
N LEU A 202 -3.70 4.13 19.35
CA LEU A 202 -3.14 2.84 18.97
C LEU A 202 -4.25 1.79 18.84
N LEU A 203 -3.98 0.75 18.06
CA LEU A 203 -4.71 -0.50 18.05
C LEU A 203 -3.91 -1.55 18.82
N VAL A 204 -4.52 -2.13 19.85
CA VAL A 204 -4.02 -3.32 20.54
C VAL A 204 -4.79 -4.52 20.00
N MET A 205 -4.08 -5.55 19.55
CA MET A 205 -4.68 -6.66 18.81
C MET A 205 -3.92 -7.98 19.04
N PRO A 206 -4.56 -9.14 18.84
CA PRO A 206 -3.85 -10.41 18.84
C PRO A 206 -2.76 -10.45 17.76
N TYR A 207 -1.61 -11.00 18.11
CA TYR A 207 -0.53 -11.25 17.17
C TYR A 207 -0.78 -12.56 16.42
N MET A 208 -0.94 -12.47 15.11
CA MET A 208 -1.08 -13.62 14.23
C MET A 208 0.32 -14.18 13.88
N PRO A 209 0.68 -15.41 14.29
CA PRO A 209 2.03 -15.95 14.12
C PRO A 209 2.29 -16.50 12.71
N GLY A 210 1.23 -16.71 11.93
CA GLY A 210 1.31 -17.26 10.60
C GLY A 210 1.82 -16.27 9.56
N THR A 211 1.73 -16.68 8.30
CA THR A 211 2.40 -15.99 7.21
C THR A 211 1.59 -14.80 6.71
N GLU A 212 2.27 -13.72 6.36
CA GLU A 212 1.64 -12.59 5.68
C GLU A 212 1.53 -12.87 4.18
N CYS A 213 0.33 -12.64 3.64
CA CYS A 213 0.08 -12.57 2.21
C CYS A 213 -0.29 -11.15 1.83
N SER A 214 0.39 -10.61 0.82
CA SER A 214 0.17 -9.29 0.27
C SER A 214 -0.37 -9.45 -1.15
N VAL A 215 -1.65 -9.17 -1.36
CA VAL A 215 -2.35 -9.34 -2.63
C VAL A 215 -2.35 -8.00 -3.37
N ASP A 216 -1.52 -7.89 -4.41
CA ASP A 216 -1.51 -6.74 -5.31
C ASP A 216 -2.60 -6.90 -6.35
N MET A 217 -3.35 -5.82 -6.63
CA MET A 217 -4.56 -5.89 -7.44
C MET A 217 -4.67 -4.68 -8.37
N VAL A 218 -5.23 -4.91 -9.56
CA VAL A 218 -5.85 -3.87 -10.38
C VAL A 218 -7.35 -3.96 -10.16
N CYS A 219 -7.94 -2.90 -9.62
CA CYS A 219 -9.36 -2.81 -9.34
C CYS A 219 -10.05 -1.74 -10.21
N GLU A 220 -11.31 -1.98 -10.52
CA GLU A 220 -12.23 -1.03 -11.15
C GLU A 220 -13.52 -1.00 -10.34
N ALA A 221 -13.73 0.07 -9.57
CA ALA A 221 -14.91 0.26 -8.73
C ALA A 221 -15.25 -0.94 -7.81
N GLY A 222 -14.22 -1.52 -7.17
CA GLY A 222 -14.33 -2.69 -6.29
C GLY A 222 -14.15 -4.03 -6.97
N GLU A 223 -14.24 -4.12 -8.30
CA GLU A 223 -14.00 -5.37 -9.01
C GLU A 223 -12.51 -5.58 -9.28
N ALA A 224 -11.98 -6.70 -8.77
CA ALA A 224 -10.59 -7.09 -8.98
C ALA A 224 -10.42 -7.67 -10.39
N VAL A 225 -9.84 -6.89 -11.29
CA VAL A 225 -9.61 -7.23 -12.70
C VAL A 225 -8.46 -8.21 -12.87
N ALA A 226 -7.38 -7.99 -12.12
CA ALA A 226 -6.19 -8.83 -12.11
C ALA A 226 -5.52 -8.71 -10.75
N TYR A 227 -4.91 -9.78 -10.27
CA TYR A 227 -4.30 -9.79 -8.95
C TYR A 227 -3.24 -10.87 -8.83
N VAL A 228 -2.33 -10.69 -7.88
CA VAL A 228 -1.32 -11.68 -7.49
C VAL A 228 -1.12 -11.58 -5.98
N GLY A 229 -1.32 -12.69 -5.27
CA GLY A 229 -0.91 -12.85 -3.88
C GLY A 229 0.59 -13.09 -3.80
N ARG A 230 1.25 -12.40 -2.86
CA ARG A 230 2.66 -12.59 -2.53
C ARG A 230 2.79 -13.03 -1.09
N ARG A 231 3.26 -14.25 -0.88
CA ARG A 231 3.41 -14.84 0.45
C ARG A 231 4.86 -14.78 0.91
N LYS A 232 5.11 -14.19 2.08
CA LYS A 232 6.47 -14.01 2.61
C LYS A 232 6.96 -15.27 3.31
N GLN A 233 8.01 -15.90 2.81
CA GLN A 233 8.64 -17.08 3.39
C GLN A 233 10.09 -16.76 3.78
N GLY A 234 10.27 -16.28 5.01
CA GLY A 234 11.54 -15.75 5.48
C GLY A 234 11.96 -14.52 4.67
N LEU A 235 13.07 -14.64 3.92
CA LEU A 235 13.58 -13.59 3.03
C LEU A 235 13.05 -13.69 1.58
N MET A 236 12.41 -14.81 1.25
CA MET A 236 11.83 -15.05 -0.07
C MET A 236 10.34 -14.69 -0.08
N GLN A 237 9.80 -14.46 -1.27
CA GLN A 237 8.37 -14.37 -1.49
C GLN A 237 7.98 -15.33 -2.60
N SER A 238 6.96 -16.15 -2.36
CA SER A 238 6.29 -16.96 -3.37
C SER A 238 5.02 -16.25 -3.86
N PHE A 239 4.45 -16.76 -4.95
CA PHE A 239 3.24 -16.20 -5.55
C PHE A 239 2.07 -17.17 -5.46
N GLU A 240 0.88 -16.62 -5.30
CA GLU A 240 -0.39 -17.35 -5.31
C GLU A 240 -1.44 -16.57 -6.12
N ARG A 241 -2.28 -17.29 -6.87
CA ARG A 241 -3.39 -16.71 -7.65
C ARG A 241 -4.77 -17.15 -7.14
N ASP A 242 -4.77 -18.12 -6.24
CA ASP A 242 -5.95 -18.73 -5.64
C ASP A 242 -5.65 -19.05 -4.16
N GLY A 243 -6.71 -19.36 -3.40
CA GLY A 243 -6.64 -19.65 -1.98
C GLY A 243 -7.33 -18.60 -1.10
N ALA A 244 -7.54 -18.98 0.16
CA ALA A 244 -8.38 -18.23 1.10
C ALA A 244 -7.91 -16.76 1.31
N ALA A 245 -6.61 -16.50 1.27
CA ALA A 245 -6.07 -15.15 1.44
C ALA A 245 -6.41 -14.25 0.24
N VAL A 246 -6.28 -14.78 -0.98
CA VAL A 246 -6.64 -14.08 -2.21
C VAL A 246 -8.14 -13.86 -2.29
N GLU A 247 -8.95 -14.86 -1.96
CA GLU A 247 -10.41 -14.73 -1.92
C GLU A 247 -10.87 -13.68 -0.90
N LEU A 248 -10.28 -13.67 0.29
CA LEU A 248 -10.55 -12.67 1.32
C LEU A 248 -10.15 -11.26 0.86
N ALA A 249 -8.99 -11.13 0.20
CA ALA A 249 -8.55 -9.87 -0.38
C ALA A 249 -9.50 -9.32 -1.44
N ILE A 250 -9.99 -10.18 -2.36
CA ILE A 250 -10.97 -9.79 -3.39
C ILE A 250 -12.28 -9.35 -2.75
N LYS A 251 -12.79 -10.08 -1.75
CA LYS A 251 -14.00 -9.69 -1.02
C LYS A 251 -13.83 -8.34 -0.34
N ALA A 252 -12.68 -8.09 0.27
CA ALA A 252 -12.37 -6.81 0.91
C ALA A 252 -12.28 -5.68 -0.12
N ALA A 253 -11.56 -5.87 -1.22
CA ALA A 253 -11.45 -4.86 -2.29
C ALA A 253 -12.83 -4.47 -2.86
N ARG A 254 -13.73 -5.45 -3.02
CA ARG A 254 -15.12 -5.22 -3.43
C ARG A 254 -15.90 -4.44 -2.37
N HIS A 255 -15.82 -4.86 -1.11
CA HIS A 255 -16.54 -4.21 -0.01
C HIS A 255 -16.15 -2.73 0.16
N PHE A 256 -14.85 -2.45 0.14
CA PHE A 256 -14.32 -1.09 0.26
C PHE A 256 -14.30 -0.32 -1.08
N LYS A 257 -14.83 -0.89 -2.17
CA LYS A 257 -14.91 -0.26 -3.51
C LYS A 257 -13.56 0.28 -4.02
N CYS A 258 -12.48 -0.48 -3.81
CA CYS A 258 -11.15 -0.08 -4.22
C CYS A 258 -11.06 0.16 -5.74
N ASP A 259 -10.22 1.10 -6.17
CA ASP A 259 -10.02 1.47 -7.57
C ASP A 259 -8.54 1.66 -7.90
N GLY A 260 -8.11 1.34 -9.11
CA GLY A 260 -6.72 1.52 -9.55
C GLY A 260 -5.80 0.38 -9.11
N ILE A 261 -4.55 0.68 -8.75
CA ILE A 261 -3.62 -0.34 -8.23
C ILE A 261 -3.61 -0.26 -6.71
N VAL A 262 -4.06 -1.32 -6.05
CA VAL A 262 -4.18 -1.40 -4.58
C VAL A 262 -3.50 -2.65 -4.05
N ASN A 263 -3.26 -2.69 -2.75
CA ASN A 263 -2.70 -3.86 -2.07
C ASN A 263 -3.50 -4.21 -0.82
N VAL A 264 -4.01 -5.43 -0.76
CA VAL A 264 -4.70 -5.96 0.43
C VAL A 264 -3.78 -6.94 1.14
N GLN A 265 -3.64 -6.78 2.46
CA GLN A 265 -2.77 -7.64 3.25
C GLN A 265 -3.60 -8.50 4.19
N THR A 266 -3.27 -9.78 4.22
CA THR A 266 -3.78 -10.74 5.19
C THR A 266 -2.63 -11.34 5.99
N ARG A 267 -2.95 -11.86 7.17
CA ARG A 267 -2.00 -12.63 7.97
C ARG A 267 -2.68 -13.87 8.51
N ASP A 268 -2.01 -15.00 8.35
CA ASP A 268 -2.56 -16.27 8.82
C ASP A 268 -2.46 -16.37 10.35
N ASP A 269 -3.48 -16.93 10.98
CA ASP A 269 -3.41 -17.36 12.37
C ASP A 269 -2.54 -18.62 12.56
N ALA A 270 -2.47 -19.14 13.78
CA ALA A 270 -1.72 -20.36 14.09
C ALA A 270 -2.25 -21.61 13.36
N GLY A 271 -3.51 -21.61 12.92
CA GLY A 271 -4.14 -22.67 12.14
C GLY A 271 -3.99 -22.49 10.63
N GLY A 272 -3.29 -21.46 10.17
CA GLY A 272 -3.12 -21.16 8.75
C GLY A 272 -4.32 -20.48 8.10
N GLN A 273 -5.30 -19.98 8.89
CA GLN A 273 -6.45 -19.26 8.35
C GLN A 273 -6.12 -17.77 8.19
N PRO A 274 -6.33 -17.17 7.00
CA PRO A 274 -5.99 -15.77 6.76
C PRO A 274 -7.02 -14.83 7.37
N HIS A 275 -6.52 -13.76 8.01
CA HIS A 275 -7.32 -12.65 8.50
C HIS A 275 -6.85 -11.33 7.87
N LEU A 276 -7.77 -10.44 7.50
CA LEU A 276 -7.45 -9.11 6.99
C LEU A 276 -6.63 -8.33 8.01
N LEU A 277 -5.58 -7.68 7.50
CA LEU A 277 -4.66 -6.85 8.29
C LEU A 277 -4.80 -5.37 7.96
N GLU A 278 -4.81 -5.03 6.67
CA GLU A 278 -5.01 -3.67 6.14
C GLU A 278 -5.24 -3.69 4.62
N ILE A 279 -5.75 -2.57 4.09
CA ILE A 279 -5.75 -2.26 2.66
C ILE A 279 -4.91 -1.00 2.45
N ASN A 280 -4.05 -1.02 1.45
CA ASN A 280 -3.32 0.13 0.96
C ASN A 280 -3.95 0.57 -0.36
N LEU A 281 -4.53 1.78 -0.38
CA LEU A 281 -5.14 2.40 -1.57
C LEU A 281 -4.07 2.95 -2.54
N ARG A 282 -3.05 2.13 -2.80
CA ARG A 282 -1.91 2.39 -3.70
C ARG A 282 -1.19 1.09 -3.99
N TYR A 283 -0.33 1.08 -5.01
CA TYR A 283 0.55 -0.05 -5.26
C TYR A 283 1.52 -0.29 -4.10
N SER A 284 1.84 -1.56 -3.87
CA SER A 284 2.81 -1.97 -2.85
C SER A 284 4.25 -1.72 -3.29
N GLY A 285 5.19 -1.92 -2.38
CA GLY A 285 6.62 -1.98 -2.72
C GLY A 285 7.00 -3.20 -3.58
N GLY A 286 6.19 -4.26 -3.55
CA GLY A 286 6.44 -5.51 -4.28
C GLY A 286 5.69 -5.62 -5.60
N ILE A 287 5.03 -4.56 -6.08
CA ILE A 287 4.21 -4.59 -7.30
C ILE A 287 4.98 -5.10 -8.52
N GLY A 288 6.29 -4.77 -8.63
CA GLY A 288 7.15 -5.25 -9.72
C GLY A 288 7.33 -6.77 -9.74
N TYR A 289 7.25 -7.43 -8.59
CA TYR A 289 7.46 -8.88 -8.46
C TYR A 289 6.38 -9.70 -9.17
N THR A 290 5.19 -9.13 -9.33
CA THR A 290 4.06 -9.80 -10.00
C THR A 290 4.38 -10.18 -11.45
N ARG A 291 5.28 -9.43 -12.11
CA ARG A 291 5.79 -9.74 -13.45
C ARG A 291 6.61 -11.02 -13.48
N GLU A 292 7.32 -11.35 -12.39
CA GLU A 292 8.07 -12.61 -12.28
C GLU A 292 7.14 -13.82 -12.18
N ALA A 293 5.94 -13.64 -11.61
CA ALA A 293 4.86 -14.63 -11.66
C ALA A 293 4.14 -14.68 -13.03
N GLY A 294 4.55 -13.82 -13.98
CA GLY A 294 3.98 -13.73 -15.32
C GLY A 294 2.73 -12.85 -15.45
N VAL A 295 2.43 -12.01 -14.44
CA VAL A 295 1.30 -11.08 -14.44
C VAL A 295 1.79 -9.63 -14.35
N ASN A 296 1.67 -8.87 -15.43
CA ASN A 296 2.10 -7.47 -15.46
C ASN A 296 1.00 -6.52 -14.96
N LEU A 297 0.78 -6.45 -13.65
CA LEU A 297 -0.29 -5.61 -13.08
C LEU A 297 -0.19 -4.12 -13.47
N PRO A 298 0.99 -3.45 -13.43
CA PRO A 298 1.09 -2.07 -13.91
C PRO A 298 0.73 -1.91 -15.39
N GLY A 299 1.14 -2.86 -16.23
CA GLY A 299 0.80 -2.90 -17.65
C GLY A 299 -0.69 -3.11 -17.90
N ILE A 300 -1.31 -4.05 -17.17
CA ILE A 300 -2.75 -4.30 -17.21
C ILE A 300 -3.52 -3.03 -16.81
N PHE A 301 -3.14 -2.39 -15.70
CA PHE A 301 -3.73 -1.13 -15.27
C PHE A 301 -3.65 -0.06 -16.36
N ALA A 302 -2.46 0.20 -16.89
CA ALA A 302 -2.23 1.26 -17.86
C ALA A 302 -2.97 1.01 -19.17
N ALA A 303 -2.93 -0.21 -19.69
CA ALA A 303 -3.65 -0.59 -20.91
C ALA A 303 -5.15 -0.41 -20.75
N ARG A 304 -5.73 -0.89 -19.64
CA ARG A 304 -7.17 -0.79 -19.38
C ARG A 304 -7.66 0.64 -19.26
N ARG A 305 -6.97 1.47 -18.46
CA ARG A 305 -7.35 2.89 -18.29
C ARG A 305 -7.22 3.70 -19.57
N LEU A 306 -6.36 3.28 -20.50
CA LEU A 306 -6.24 3.89 -21.82
C LEU A 306 -7.14 3.24 -22.89
N GLY A 307 -7.92 2.21 -22.55
CA GLY A 307 -8.77 1.49 -23.51
C GLY A 307 -7.98 0.70 -24.56
N LEU A 308 -6.78 0.23 -24.21
CA LEU A 308 -5.87 -0.51 -25.08
C LEU A 308 -5.92 -2.02 -24.79
N PRO A 309 -5.45 -2.87 -25.73
CA PRO A 309 -5.33 -4.30 -25.50
C PRO A 309 -4.50 -4.62 -24.26
N VAL A 310 -5.05 -5.47 -23.39
CA VAL A 310 -4.41 -5.88 -22.14
C VAL A 310 -3.28 -6.89 -22.45
N PRO A 311 -2.09 -6.77 -21.84
CA PRO A 311 -1.02 -7.75 -22.02
C PRO A 311 -1.47 -9.14 -21.54
N ALA A 312 -1.09 -10.18 -22.28
CA ALA A 312 -1.35 -11.55 -21.88
C ALA A 312 -0.64 -11.88 -20.54
N SER A 313 -1.34 -12.60 -19.67
CA SER A 313 -0.76 -13.11 -18.42
C SER A 313 -0.54 -14.61 -18.57
N VAL A 314 0.70 -15.06 -18.39
CA VAL A 314 1.06 -16.48 -18.43
C VAL A 314 1.67 -16.81 -17.08
N TRP A 315 0.85 -17.40 -16.22
CA TRP A 315 1.25 -17.74 -14.85
C TRP A 315 2.48 -18.65 -14.84
N ARG A 316 3.45 -18.32 -13.99
CA ARG A 316 4.68 -19.10 -13.80
C ARG A 316 4.67 -19.76 -12.43
N GLU A 317 4.58 -21.09 -12.44
CA GLU A 317 4.58 -21.88 -11.20
C GLU A 317 5.96 -21.90 -10.53
N ASN A 318 5.97 -22.04 -9.21
CA ASN A 318 7.17 -22.27 -8.39
C ASN A 318 8.25 -21.19 -8.50
N ILE A 319 7.87 -19.95 -8.81
CA ILE A 319 8.79 -18.81 -8.76
C ILE A 319 8.87 -18.29 -7.32
N GLN A 320 10.09 -17.98 -6.89
CA GLN A 320 10.35 -17.24 -5.66
C GLN A 320 11.24 -16.03 -5.95
N VAL A 321 10.96 -14.92 -5.29
CA VAL A 321 11.74 -13.69 -5.42
C VAL A 321 12.29 -13.23 -4.08
N LYS A 322 13.43 -12.54 -4.12
CA LYS A 322 13.98 -11.81 -2.99
C LYS A 322 14.42 -10.44 -3.46
N ALA A 323 13.99 -9.42 -2.73
CA ALA A 323 14.46 -8.06 -2.95
C ALA A 323 15.96 -7.99 -2.65
N ILE A 324 16.73 -7.43 -3.58
CA ILE A 324 18.13 -7.05 -3.37
C ILE A 324 18.28 -5.56 -3.62
N THR A 325 19.22 -4.94 -2.93
CA THR A 325 19.63 -3.58 -3.26
C THR A 325 20.41 -3.63 -4.57
N THR A 326 20.02 -2.81 -5.54
CA THR A 326 20.71 -2.70 -6.83
C THR A 326 21.06 -1.24 -7.10
N VAL A 327 22.25 -1.01 -7.66
CA VAL A 327 22.67 0.31 -8.13
C VAL A 327 22.14 0.50 -9.54
N VAL A 328 21.59 1.67 -9.83
CA VAL A 328 21.14 2.05 -11.18
C VAL A 328 21.92 3.27 -11.66
N SER A 329 22.29 3.26 -12.94
CA SER A 329 22.92 4.41 -13.58
C SER A 329 21.88 5.53 -13.76
N VAL A 330 22.30 6.76 -13.49
CA VAL A 330 21.52 7.98 -13.71
C VAL A 330 22.34 8.90 -14.61
N GLY A 331 21.72 9.48 -15.64
CA GLY A 331 22.39 10.41 -16.52
C GLY A 331 22.75 11.73 -15.82
N GLY A 332 23.95 12.28 -16.06
CA GLY A 332 24.39 13.53 -15.44
C GLY A 332 23.45 14.73 -15.72
N GLU A 333 22.82 14.77 -16.90
CA GLU A 333 21.83 15.79 -17.25
C GLU A 333 20.50 15.64 -16.49
N GLU A 334 20.16 14.42 -16.05
CA GLU A 334 18.93 14.13 -15.29
C GLU A 334 19.06 14.55 -13.82
N LEU A 335 20.29 14.58 -13.28
CA LEU A 335 20.56 15.04 -11.91
C LEU A 335 20.43 16.56 -11.76
N LEU A 336 20.48 17.32 -12.87
CA LEU A 336 20.44 18.78 -12.88
C LEU A 336 19.04 19.35 -13.21
N ARG A 337 18.09 18.50 -13.63
CA ARG A 337 16.68 18.86 -13.87
C ARG A 337 15.83 18.65 -12.60
#